data_AF-A0A2V8UJI4-F1
#
_entry.id   AF-A0A2V8UJI4-F1
#
_cell.length_a   1.000
_cell.length_b   1.000
_cell.length_c   1.000
_cell.angle_alpha   90.00
_cell.angle_beta   90.00
_cell.angle_gamma   90.00
#
_symmetry.space_group_name_H-M   'P 1'
#
loop_
_entity.id
_entity.type
_entity.pdbx_description
1 polymer ?
#
loop_
_entity_poly.entity_id
_entity_poly.type
_entity_poly.pdbx_seq_one_letter_code
_entity_poly.pdbx_strand_id
1 'polypeptide(L)'
;MLDAYRGYFRAIKESYVRDDAQVSAQLDHARAAARLARSNLEASIDRLSAEPGKTAESVKLLSGILASSHRLVHGMMALEAGLLSSHPVPALEPFRRLADDVELTLYYLAAALRGAPIHVEELPNLREDHNALVHSGDALNDRYALVNVETDRITNSLNTLTGELLRWMGAGVDEKAIAQGDGGSQQRPG
;
A
#
# COMPACT_ATOMS: atom_id res chain seq x y z
N MET A 1 -7.73 1.96 5.36
CA MET A 1 -6.26 2.03 5.46
C MET A 1 -5.64 2.53 4.17
N LEU A 2 -5.82 1.83 3.04
CA LEU A 2 -5.19 2.22 1.75
C LEU A 2 -5.53 3.64 1.30
N ASP A 3 -6.79 4.10 1.44
CA ASP A 3 -7.15 5.48 1.12
C ASP A 3 -6.40 6.51 2.00
N ALA A 4 -6.17 6.18 3.27
CA ALA A 4 -5.43 7.05 4.18
C ALA A 4 -3.93 7.08 3.83
N TYR A 5 -3.36 5.93 3.45
CA TYR A 5 -1.97 5.86 2.97
C TYR A 5 -1.81 6.62 1.64
N ARG A 6 -2.78 6.53 0.73
CA ARG A 6 -2.81 7.33 -0.49
C ARG A 6 -2.86 8.82 -0.19
N GLY A 7 -3.75 9.24 0.71
CA GLY A 7 -3.86 10.64 1.13
C GLY A 7 -2.58 11.17 1.78
N TYR A 8 -1.94 10.35 2.63
CA TYR A 8 -0.66 10.70 3.24
C TYR A 8 0.48 10.79 2.22
N PHE A 9 0.60 9.83 1.31
CA PHE A 9 1.61 9.88 0.26
C PHE A 9 1.43 11.06 -0.70
N ARG A 10 0.18 11.41 -1.03
CA ARG A 10 -0.13 12.64 -1.78
C ARG A 10 0.35 13.89 -1.05
N ALA A 11 0.09 14.00 0.26
CA ALA A 11 0.55 15.15 1.05
C ALA A 11 2.08 15.24 1.09
N ILE A 12 2.79 14.11 1.17
CA ILE A 12 4.25 14.06 1.04
C ILE A 12 4.68 14.60 -0.33
N LYS A 13 4.08 14.10 -1.42
CA LYS A 13 4.37 14.55 -2.79
C LYS A 13 4.16 16.05 -2.95
N GLU A 14 3.06 16.60 -2.43
CA GLU A 14 2.77 18.03 -2.48
C GLU A 14 3.81 18.86 -1.70
N SER A 15 4.31 18.33 -0.58
CA SER A 15 5.35 18.98 0.23
C SER A 15 6.73 19.02 -0.46
N TYR A 16 6.98 18.16 -1.46
CA TYR A 16 8.16 18.28 -2.34
C TYR A 16 8.04 19.43 -3.35
N VAL A 17 6.83 19.91 -3.63
CA VAL A 17 6.55 20.93 -4.65
C VAL A 17 6.29 22.30 -4.01
N ARG A 18 5.65 22.33 -2.84
CA ARG A 18 5.21 23.53 -2.14
C ARG A 18 5.69 23.51 -0.69
N ASP A 19 6.27 24.62 -0.26
CA ASP A 19 6.67 24.85 1.13
C ASP A 19 5.83 25.99 1.72
N ASP A 20 4.61 25.64 2.18
CA ASP A 20 3.72 26.58 2.86
C ASP A 20 3.01 25.95 4.08
N ALA A 21 2.56 26.80 5.00
CA ALA A 21 1.95 26.37 6.26
C ALA A 21 0.68 25.52 6.06
N GLN A 22 -0.02 25.71 4.94
CA GLN A 22 -1.25 24.98 4.64
C GLN A 22 -0.95 23.56 4.19
N VAL A 23 0.13 23.35 3.42
CA VAL A 23 0.64 22.03 3.03
C VAL A 23 1.18 21.28 4.24
N SER A 24 1.91 21.95 5.14
CA SER A 24 2.39 21.36 6.39
C SER A 24 1.24 20.85 7.29
N ALA A 25 0.19 21.65 7.46
CA ALA A 25 -0.99 21.24 8.24
C ALA A 25 -1.73 20.04 7.60
N GLN A 26 -1.82 20.00 6.26
CA GLN A 26 -2.41 18.88 5.55
C GLN A 26 -1.60 17.60 5.70
N LEU A 27 -0.27 17.70 5.64
CA LEU A 27 0.65 16.59 5.88
C LEU A 27 0.49 16.01 7.28
N ASP A 28 0.46 16.87 8.32
CA ASP A 28 0.24 16.43 9.70
C ASP A 28 -1.12 15.73 9.90
N HIS A 29 -2.18 16.28 9.32
CA HIS A 29 -3.51 15.66 9.36
C HIS A 29 -3.52 14.31 8.65
N ALA A 30 -2.91 14.21 7.46
CA ALA A 30 -2.83 12.98 6.70
C ALA A 30 -1.99 11.90 7.43
N ARG A 31 -0.89 12.31 8.09
CA ARG A 31 -0.08 11.44 8.94
C ARG A 31 -0.89 10.87 10.11
N ALA A 32 -1.68 11.70 10.79
CA ALA A 32 -2.57 11.26 11.86
C ALA A 32 -3.65 10.28 11.36
N ALA A 33 -4.28 10.59 10.22
CA ALA A 33 -5.27 9.71 9.59
C ALA A 33 -4.68 8.34 9.19
N ALA A 34 -3.46 8.32 8.65
CA ALA A 34 -2.75 7.08 8.30
C ALA A 34 -2.48 6.21 9.54
N ARG A 35 -2.02 6.81 10.65
CA ARG A 35 -1.80 6.11 11.92
C ARG A 35 -3.08 5.51 12.47
N LEU A 36 -4.17 6.28 12.49
CA LEU A 36 -5.48 5.78 12.94
C LEU A 36 -6.01 4.65 12.04
N ALA A 37 -5.88 4.80 10.72
CA ALA A 37 -6.33 3.78 9.78
C ALA A 37 -5.52 2.48 9.92
N ARG A 38 -4.25 2.57 10.31
CA ARG A 38 -3.40 1.43 10.63
C ARG A 38 -3.81 0.76 11.94
N SER A 39 -4.01 1.50 13.03
CA SER A 39 -4.45 0.90 14.30
C SER A 39 -5.81 0.19 14.15
N ASN A 40 -6.70 0.76 13.33
CA ASN A 40 -7.97 0.14 13.00
C ASN A 40 -7.79 -1.15 12.18
N LEU A 41 -6.83 -1.20 11.26
CA LEU A 41 -6.49 -2.41 10.51
C LEU A 41 -5.94 -3.50 11.44
N GLU A 42 -4.96 -3.17 12.29
CA GLU A 42 -4.37 -4.07 13.28
C GLU A 42 -5.46 -4.72 14.14
N ALA A 43 -6.30 -3.90 14.78
CA ALA A 43 -7.40 -4.40 15.60
C ALA A 43 -8.41 -5.26 14.81
N SER A 44 -8.60 -4.99 13.52
CA SER A 44 -9.50 -5.77 12.67
C SER A 44 -8.89 -7.12 12.28
N ILE A 45 -7.60 -7.17 11.98
CA ILE A 45 -6.88 -8.41 11.70
C ILE A 45 -6.81 -9.29 12.95
N ASP A 46 -6.55 -8.70 14.12
CA ASP A 46 -6.52 -9.44 15.39
C ASP A 46 -7.88 -10.12 15.67
N ARG A 47 -8.99 -9.38 15.49
CA ARG A 47 -10.34 -9.96 15.62
C ARG A 47 -10.58 -11.05 14.59
N LEU A 48 -10.28 -10.80 13.31
CA LEU A 48 -10.51 -11.73 12.22
C LEU A 48 -9.70 -13.03 12.39
N SER A 49 -8.49 -12.93 12.94
CA SER A 49 -7.60 -14.08 13.19
C SER A 49 -8.04 -14.92 14.39
N ALA A 50 -8.82 -14.34 15.30
CA ALA A 50 -9.42 -15.04 16.44
C ALA A 50 -10.77 -15.72 16.11
N GLU A 51 -11.32 -15.49 14.91
CA GLU A 51 -12.57 -16.14 14.48
C GLU A 51 -12.37 -17.65 14.30
N PRO A 52 -13.29 -18.50 14.82
CA PRO A 52 -13.28 -19.93 14.53
C PRO A 52 -13.44 -20.20 13.03
N GLY A 53 -12.75 -21.22 12.52
CA GLY A 53 -12.88 -21.67 11.13
C GLY A 53 -11.97 -20.99 10.12
N LYS A 54 -11.04 -20.12 10.54
CA LYS A 54 -9.99 -19.59 9.65
C LYS A 54 -8.95 -20.66 9.32
N THR A 55 -8.59 -20.75 8.04
CA THR A 55 -7.49 -21.60 7.60
C THR A 55 -6.14 -21.01 7.99
N ALA A 56 -5.12 -21.84 8.14
CA ALA A 56 -3.75 -21.38 8.40
C ALA A 56 -3.21 -20.50 7.26
N GLU A 57 -3.64 -20.74 6.02
CA GLU A 57 -3.29 -19.90 4.88
C GLU A 57 -3.90 -18.51 4.98
N SER A 58 -5.18 -18.41 5.34
CA SER A 58 -5.88 -17.15 5.56
C SER A 58 -5.20 -16.30 6.64
N VAL A 59 -4.81 -16.90 7.78
CA VAL A 59 -4.05 -16.21 8.83
C VAL A 59 -2.66 -15.75 8.35
N LYS A 60 -1.98 -16.58 7.56
CA LYS A 60 -0.68 -16.23 6.98
C LYS A 60 -0.78 -15.04 6.02
N LEU A 61 -1.81 -15.01 5.17
CA LEU A 61 -2.06 -13.90 4.24
C LEU A 61 -2.35 -12.59 4.98
N LEU A 62 -3.19 -12.63 6.02
CA LEU A 62 -3.47 -11.45 6.86
C LEU A 62 -2.21 -10.91 7.54
N SER A 63 -1.38 -11.81 8.07
CA SER A 63 -0.09 -11.44 8.67
C SER A 63 0.86 -10.81 7.66
N GLY A 64 0.87 -11.33 6.43
CA GLY A 64 1.59 -10.75 5.29
C GLY A 64 1.14 -9.31 5.00
N ILE A 65 -0.16 -9.12 4.77
CA ILE A 65 -0.79 -7.81 4.51
C ILE A 65 -0.43 -6.80 5.59
N LEU A 66 -0.45 -7.22 6.86
CA LEU A 66 -0.06 -6.35 7.97
C LEU A 66 1.42 -5.99 7.91
N ALA A 67 2.30 -6.97 7.68
CA ALA A 67 3.74 -6.74 7.60
C ALA A 67 4.14 -5.86 6.40
N SER A 68 3.54 -6.05 5.23
CA SER A 68 3.81 -5.25 4.03
C SER A 68 3.26 -3.83 4.15
N SER A 69 2.04 -3.65 4.69
CA SER A 69 1.49 -2.32 4.99
C SER A 69 2.30 -1.56 6.05
N HIS A 70 2.89 -2.27 7.01
CA HIS A 70 3.83 -1.68 7.97
C HIS A 70 5.09 -1.18 7.27
N ARG A 71 5.74 -2.02 6.46
CA ARG A 71 6.95 -1.60 5.70
C ARG A 71 6.66 -0.41 4.80
N LEU A 72 5.47 -0.37 4.18
CA LEU A 72 5.03 0.72 3.33
C LEU A 72 4.95 2.05 4.07
N VAL A 73 4.23 2.11 5.19
CA VAL A 73 4.08 3.38 5.94
C VAL A 73 5.41 3.84 6.53
N HIS A 74 6.31 2.94 6.90
CA HIS A 74 7.65 3.31 7.33
C HIS A 74 8.49 3.92 6.21
N GLY A 75 8.38 3.40 4.98
CA GLY A 75 8.99 4.03 3.81
C GLY A 75 8.43 5.43 3.55
N MET A 76 7.12 5.62 3.68
CA MET A 76 6.48 6.94 3.57
C MET A 76 6.98 7.91 4.66
N MET A 77 7.07 7.48 5.91
CA MET A 77 7.57 8.30 7.02
C MET A 77 9.05 8.66 6.86
N ALA A 78 9.87 7.74 6.36
CA ALA A 78 11.28 8.01 6.11
C ALA A 78 11.47 8.98 4.94
N LEU A 79 10.66 8.85 3.88
CA LEU A 79 10.62 9.81 2.77
C LEU A 79 10.20 11.19 3.26
N GLU A 80 9.16 11.27 4.10
CA GLU A 80 8.74 12.51 4.77
C GLU A 80 9.85 13.12 5.63
N ALA A 81 10.56 12.33 6.44
CA ALA A 81 11.67 12.84 7.25
C ALA A 81 12.81 13.42 6.40
N GLY A 82 12.98 12.89 5.18
CA GLY A 82 13.87 13.43 4.16
C GLY A 82 13.53 14.86 3.74
N LEU A 83 12.25 15.26 3.76
CA LEU A 83 11.82 16.63 3.47
C LEU A 83 12.40 17.63 4.46
N LEU A 84 12.36 17.32 5.76
CA LEU A 84 12.88 18.20 6.83
C LEU A 84 14.40 18.43 6.73
N SER A 85 15.10 17.51 6.07
CA SER A 85 16.55 17.54 5.92
C SER A 85 17.01 18.16 4.59
N SER A 86 16.09 18.52 3.69
CA SER A 86 16.39 18.90 2.30
C SER A 86 15.73 20.24 1.92
N HIS A 87 16.46 21.12 1.22
CA HIS A 87 15.85 22.33 0.63
C HIS A 87 14.95 21.97 -0.57
N PRO A 88 13.89 22.74 -0.88
CA PRO A 88 12.99 22.44 -1.99
C PRO A 88 13.76 22.38 -3.32
N VAL A 89 13.79 21.21 -3.95
CA VAL A 89 14.29 21.00 -5.31
C VAL A 89 13.11 20.54 -6.14
N PRO A 90 12.92 21.03 -7.37
CA PRO A 90 11.87 20.54 -8.24
C PRO A 90 11.96 19.02 -8.36
N ALA A 91 10.87 18.33 -8.03
CA ALA A 91 10.77 16.89 -8.22
C ALA A 91 11.16 16.55 -9.68
N LEU A 92 12.19 15.71 -9.84
CA LEU A 92 12.57 15.15 -11.14
C LEU A 92 11.34 14.46 -11.73
N GLU A 93 11.15 14.58 -13.05
CA GLU A 93 10.00 14.01 -13.74
C GLU A 93 9.81 12.49 -13.43
N PRO A 94 10.87 11.67 -13.33
CA PRO A 94 10.76 10.27 -12.91
C PRO A 94 10.23 10.07 -11.49
N PHE A 95 10.52 10.97 -10.54
CA PHE A 95 9.95 10.89 -9.19
C PHE A 95 8.44 11.17 -9.23
N ARG A 96 8.01 12.16 -10.01
CA ARG A 96 6.58 12.48 -10.16
C ARG A 96 5.81 11.30 -10.72
N ARG A 97 6.33 10.68 -11.77
CA ARG A 97 5.75 9.48 -12.38
C ARG A 97 5.60 8.35 -11.37
N LEU A 98 6.69 7.97 -10.69
CA LEU A 98 6.65 6.94 -9.65
C LEU A 98 5.63 7.30 -8.56
N ALA A 99 5.58 8.56 -8.13
CA ALA A 99 4.65 8.97 -7.09
C ALA A 99 3.18 8.87 -7.54
N ASP A 100 2.87 9.28 -8.77
CA ASP A 100 1.53 9.16 -9.34
C ASP A 100 1.12 7.69 -9.48
N ASP A 101 2.04 6.82 -9.90
CA ASP A 101 1.80 5.40 -10.07
C ASP A 101 1.63 4.66 -8.72
N VAL A 102 2.34 5.08 -7.67
CA VAL A 102 2.09 4.63 -6.28
C VAL A 102 0.68 5.02 -5.84
N GLU A 103 0.27 6.27 -6.07
CA GLU A 103 -1.09 6.72 -5.72
C GLU A 103 -2.17 5.95 -6.49
N LEU A 104 -1.94 5.69 -7.77
CA LEU A 104 -2.86 4.95 -8.64
C LEU A 104 -2.99 3.49 -8.22
N THR A 105 -1.87 2.85 -7.87
CA THR A 105 -1.87 1.48 -7.32
C THR A 105 -2.67 1.42 -6.03
N LEU A 106 -2.45 2.33 -5.08
CA LEU A 106 -3.21 2.39 -3.83
C LEU A 106 -4.71 2.62 -4.07
N TYR A 107 -5.06 3.45 -5.06
CA TYR A 107 -6.43 3.68 -5.48
C TYR A 107 -7.11 2.38 -5.98
N TYR A 108 -6.47 1.66 -6.91
CA TYR A 108 -7.03 0.42 -7.46
C TYR A 108 -7.15 -0.67 -6.41
N LEU A 109 -6.15 -0.83 -5.54
CA LEU A 109 -6.23 -1.80 -4.43
C LEU A 109 -7.36 -1.48 -3.45
N ALA A 110 -7.56 -0.19 -3.13
CA ALA A 110 -8.66 0.23 -2.28
C ALA A 110 -10.03 -0.02 -2.93
N ALA A 111 -10.14 0.19 -4.24
CA ALA A 111 -11.34 -0.11 -5.01
C ALA A 111 -11.62 -1.63 -5.08
N ALA A 112 -10.58 -2.44 -5.31
CA ALA A 112 -10.68 -3.90 -5.37
C ALA A 112 -11.19 -4.50 -4.05
N LEU A 113 -10.69 -4.01 -2.91
CA LEU A 113 -11.17 -4.40 -1.59
C LEU A 113 -12.64 -4.02 -1.33
N ARG A 114 -13.19 -3.05 -2.08
CA ARG A 114 -14.61 -2.68 -2.06
C ARG A 114 -15.45 -3.45 -3.08
N GLY A 115 -14.86 -4.39 -3.82
CA GLY A 115 -15.53 -5.25 -4.79
C GLY A 115 -15.49 -4.75 -6.23
N ALA A 116 -14.71 -3.71 -6.54
CA ALA A 116 -14.46 -3.35 -7.94
C ALA A 116 -13.59 -4.43 -8.62
N PRO A 117 -13.81 -4.73 -9.91
CA PRO A 117 -12.89 -5.59 -10.64
C PRO A 117 -11.50 -4.93 -10.70
N ILE A 118 -10.46 -5.76 -10.66
CA ILE A 118 -9.07 -5.33 -10.82
C ILE A 118 -8.41 -6.20 -11.89
N HIS A 119 -7.80 -5.54 -12.86
CA HIS A 119 -6.98 -6.16 -13.89
C HIS A 119 -5.53 -5.93 -13.51
N VAL A 120 -4.82 -7.00 -13.13
CA VAL A 120 -3.43 -6.89 -12.63
C VAL A 120 -2.50 -6.34 -13.70
N GLU A 121 -2.85 -6.57 -14.96
CA GLU A 121 -2.15 -6.10 -16.16
C GLU A 121 -2.25 -4.58 -16.35
N GLU A 122 -3.25 -3.95 -15.72
CA GLU A 122 -3.47 -2.50 -15.75
C GLU A 122 -2.80 -1.77 -14.57
N LEU A 123 -2.23 -2.51 -13.60
CA LEU A 123 -1.50 -1.89 -12.51
C LEU A 123 -0.15 -1.34 -13.00
N PRO A 124 0.25 -0.13 -12.56
CA PRO A 124 1.55 0.43 -12.89
C PRO A 124 2.73 -0.46 -12.50
N ASN A 125 3.79 -0.41 -13.31
CA ASN A 125 5.03 -1.13 -13.02
C ASN A 125 5.97 -0.29 -12.14
N LEU A 126 5.67 -0.26 -10.84
CA LEU A 126 6.42 0.53 -9.86
C LEU A 126 7.92 0.21 -9.83
N ARG A 127 8.31 -1.02 -10.18
CA ARG A 127 9.72 -1.42 -10.26
C ARG A 127 10.42 -0.75 -11.44
N GLU A 128 9.75 -0.66 -12.58
CA GLU A 128 10.27 0.07 -13.75
C GLU A 128 10.35 1.57 -13.48
N ASP A 129 9.33 2.16 -12.85
CA ASP A 129 9.35 3.59 -12.48
C ASP A 129 10.48 3.90 -11.49
N HIS A 130 10.70 3.04 -10.49
CA HIS A 130 11.81 3.18 -9.55
C HIS A 130 13.18 3.03 -10.24
N ASN A 131 13.31 2.07 -11.16
CA ASN A 131 14.53 1.93 -11.95
C ASN A 131 14.78 3.21 -12.77
N ALA A 132 13.76 3.76 -13.44
CA ALA A 132 13.88 5.02 -14.18
C ALA A 132 14.31 6.18 -13.28
N LEU A 133 13.76 6.27 -12.06
CA LEU A 133 14.17 7.25 -11.07
C LEU A 133 15.66 7.14 -10.73
N VAL A 134 16.15 5.95 -10.39
CA VAL A 134 17.55 5.71 -10.04
C VAL A 134 18.50 6.06 -11.20
N HIS A 135 18.14 5.76 -12.44
CA HIS A 135 18.96 6.06 -13.62
C HIS A 135 18.91 7.52 -14.05
N SER A 136 17.94 8.31 -13.55
CA SER A 136 17.79 9.73 -13.88
C SER A 136 18.60 10.68 -12.98
N GLY A 137 19.03 10.20 -11.82
CA GLY A 137 19.81 10.98 -10.85
C GLY A 137 21.31 10.84 -11.10
N ASP A 138 22.06 11.93 -10.88
CA ASP A 138 23.51 11.84 -10.79
C ASP A 138 23.89 11.10 -9.50
N ALA A 139 24.50 9.91 -9.65
CA ALA A 139 24.79 8.97 -8.56
C ALA A 139 25.71 9.55 -7.47
N LEU A 140 26.33 10.70 -7.72
CA LEU A 140 27.26 11.40 -6.83
C LEU A 140 26.59 12.38 -5.85
N ASN A 141 25.27 12.56 -5.93
CA ASN A 141 24.56 13.45 -5.01
C ASN A 141 23.90 12.62 -3.89
N ASP A 142 24.53 12.55 -2.72
CA ASP A 142 24.04 11.88 -1.49
C ASP A 142 22.57 12.22 -1.16
N ARG A 143 22.08 13.37 -1.65
CA ARG A 143 20.70 13.85 -1.50
C ARG A 143 19.65 12.96 -2.20
N TYR A 144 19.99 12.31 -3.31
CA TYR A 144 19.10 11.35 -3.97
C TYR A 144 19.18 9.95 -3.36
N ALA A 145 20.21 9.66 -2.55
CA ALA A 145 20.38 8.34 -1.96
C ALA A 145 19.22 7.97 -1.02
N LEU A 146 18.77 8.90 -0.17
CA LEU A 146 17.61 8.66 0.69
C LEU A 146 16.32 8.47 -0.11
N VAL A 147 16.05 9.35 -1.08
CA VAL A 147 14.86 9.23 -1.94
C VAL A 147 14.87 7.90 -2.69
N ASN A 148 16.01 7.48 -3.25
CA ASN A 148 16.13 6.20 -3.94
C ASN A 148 15.89 5.02 -2.98
N VAL A 149 16.50 5.01 -1.80
CA VAL A 149 16.32 3.94 -0.81
C VAL A 149 14.86 3.84 -0.35
N GLU A 150 14.24 4.97 -0.01
CA GLU A 150 12.88 4.96 0.52
C GLU A 150 11.83 4.70 -0.57
N THR A 151 12.06 5.16 -1.81
CA THR A 151 11.19 4.80 -2.94
C THR A 151 11.33 3.34 -3.35
N ASP A 152 12.51 2.71 -3.24
CA ASP A 152 12.65 1.25 -3.40
C ASP A 152 11.87 0.50 -2.31
N ARG A 153 11.98 0.94 -1.04
CA ARG A 153 11.25 0.34 0.07
C ARG A 153 9.74 0.44 -0.12
N ILE A 154 9.24 1.60 -0.56
CA ILE A 154 7.83 1.82 -0.91
C ILE A 154 7.42 0.89 -2.05
N THR A 155 8.19 0.83 -3.13
CA THR A 155 7.94 -0.04 -4.28
C THR A 155 7.85 -1.51 -3.89
N ASN A 156 8.83 -2.01 -3.15
CA ASN A 156 8.88 -3.40 -2.69
C ASN A 156 7.72 -3.76 -1.76
N SER A 157 7.44 -2.90 -0.78
CA SER A 157 6.37 -3.13 0.17
C SER A 157 5.00 -3.08 -0.49
N LEU A 158 4.75 -2.15 -1.42
CA LEU A 158 3.51 -2.04 -2.15
C LEU A 158 3.31 -3.21 -3.13
N ASN A 159 4.34 -3.62 -3.87
CA ASN A 159 4.25 -4.81 -4.74
C ASN A 159 3.95 -6.09 -3.94
N THR A 160 4.58 -6.23 -2.77
CA THR A 160 4.31 -7.37 -1.87
C THR A 160 2.87 -7.32 -1.36
N LEU A 161 2.42 -6.15 -0.91
CA LEU A 161 1.06 -5.92 -0.43
C LEU A 161 0.02 -6.22 -1.52
N THR A 162 0.26 -5.79 -2.75
CA THR A 162 -0.57 -6.11 -3.92
C THR A 162 -0.72 -7.62 -4.07
N GLY A 163 0.38 -8.38 -4.08
CA GLY A 163 0.34 -9.83 -4.21
C GLY A 163 -0.42 -10.52 -3.07
N GLU A 164 -0.22 -10.08 -1.83
CA GLU A 164 -0.91 -10.63 -0.66
C GLU A 164 -2.42 -10.33 -0.69
N LEU A 165 -2.81 -9.11 -1.07
CA LEU A 165 -4.21 -8.71 -1.19
C LEU A 165 -4.93 -9.47 -2.31
N LEU A 166 -4.31 -9.62 -3.48
CA LEU A 166 -4.89 -10.36 -4.60
C LEU A 166 -5.14 -11.83 -4.23
N ARG A 167 -4.17 -12.46 -3.55
CA ARG A 167 -4.34 -13.82 -3.03
C ARG A 167 -5.43 -13.92 -1.98
N TRP A 168 -5.49 -12.97 -1.05
CA TRP A 168 -6.55 -12.90 -0.04
C TRP A 168 -7.95 -12.79 -0.66
N MET A 169 -8.11 -11.93 -1.67
CA MET A 169 -9.39 -11.77 -2.37
C MET A 169 -9.77 -13.05 -3.14
N GLY A 170 -8.82 -13.77 -3.72
CA GLY A 170 -9.05 -15.08 -4.33
C GLY A 170 -9.48 -16.15 -3.32
N ALA A 171 -8.73 -16.28 -2.21
CA ALA A 171 -9.03 -17.26 -1.16
C ALA A 171 -10.43 -17.06 -0.53
N GLY A 172 -10.88 -15.81 -0.38
CA GLY A 172 -12.22 -15.51 0.14
C GLY A 172 -13.37 -15.93 -0.79
N VAL A 173 -13.12 -16.08 -2.09
CA VAL A 173 -14.11 -16.63 -3.04
C VAL A 173 -14.21 -18.15 -2.85
N ASP A 174 -13.07 -18.82 -2.69
CA ASP A 174 -13.01 -20.27 -2.51
C ASP A 174 -13.63 -20.71 -1.17
N GLU A 175 -13.38 -19.98 -0.07
CA GLU A 175 -14.00 -20.26 1.24
C GLU A 175 -15.54 -20.16 1.19
N LYS A 176 -16.08 -19.17 0.47
CA LYS A 176 -17.54 -19.02 0.28
C LYS A 176 -18.13 -20.13 -0.58
N ALA A 177 -17.42 -20.59 -1.61
CA ALA A 177 -17.86 -21.68 -2.47
C ALA A 177 -17.91 -23.01 -1.70
N ILE A 178 -16.90 -23.29 -0.85
CA ILE A 178 -16.86 -24.48 0.01
C ILE A 178 -18.02 -24.46 1.01
N ALA A 179 -18.28 -23.32 1.67
CA ALA A 179 -19.37 -23.19 2.64
C ALA A 179 -20.77 -23.34 2.03
N GLN A 180 -20.94 -23.07 0.72
CA GLN A 180 -22.21 -23.23 0.01
C GLN A 180 -22.41 -24.64 -0.59
N GLY A 181 -21.34 -25.42 -0.77
CA GLY A 181 -21.37 -26.76 -1.35
C GLY A 181 -21.79 -27.89 -0.39
N ASP A 182 -21.80 -27.65 0.93
CA ASP A 182 -22.04 -28.69 1.94
C ASP A 182 -23.52 -28.87 2.34
N GLY A 183 -24.45 -28.19 1.65
CA GLY A 183 -25.90 -28.22 1.92
C GLY A 183 -26.71 -29.23 1.11
N GLY A 184 -26.08 -30.03 0.25
CA GLY A 184 -26.78 -30.75 -0.82
C GLY A 184 -26.41 -32.22 -1.00
N SER A 185 -26.53 -33.07 0.03
CA SER A 185 -26.72 -34.52 -0.19
C SER A 185 -27.06 -35.28 1.10
N GLN A 186 -28.31 -35.13 1.57
CA GLN A 186 -28.92 -36.16 2.41
C GLN A 186 -30.39 -36.38 2.02
N GLN A 187 -30.58 -37.11 0.92
CA GLN A 187 -31.84 -37.80 0.63
C GLN A 187 -31.53 -39.26 0.26
N ARG A 188 -31.63 -40.13 1.28
CA ARG A 188 -32.18 -41.49 1.09
C ARG A 188 -33.68 -41.35 1.27
N PRO A 189 -34.50 -41.99 0.43
CA PRO A 189 -34.99 -43.33 0.76
C PRO A 189 -35.10 -44.22 -0.51
N GLY A 190 -35.23 -45.54 -0.48
CA GLY A 190 -35.32 -46.57 0.56
C GLY A 190 -35.22 -47.91 -0.15
#